data_AF-A0A3D0YY16-F1
#
_entry.id   AF-A0A3D0YY16-F1
#
_cell.length_a   1.000
_cell.length_b   1.000
_cell.length_c   1.000
_cell.angle_alpha   90.00
_cell.angle_beta   90.00
_cell.angle_gamma   90.00
#
_symmetry.space_group_name_H-M   'P 1'
#
loop_
_entity.id
_entity.type
_entity.pdbx_description
1 polymer ?
#
loop_
_entity_poly.entity_id
_entity_poly.type
_entity_poly.pdbx_seq_one_letter_code
_entity_poly.pdbx_strand_id
1 'polypeptide(L)'
;KLLQMLGAEVVLTSAAEGMAGAVRKAEELHRQIAPSVMPQQFENPANPEIHSRTTAEEIWEDTGGEVDILVSGVGTGGTVTGVSRVLKRRKPTFQAVAVEPEASPVLSGGQAGPHRIQGIGAGFVPGVLDRRLLDEVIQVTNEDAFAIARRVAREEGILCGISSGAAMWAALQVAARPQNAGKLIVVVFPDSGERYLSTPLSDPSPDASQAPMAMTGRARQR
;
A
#
# COMPACT_ATOMS: atom_id res chain seq x y z
N LYS A 1 12.35 2.21 16.54
CA LYS A 1 13.56 3.07 16.55
C LYS A 1 13.29 4.47 16.02
N LEU A 2 12.98 4.67 14.73
CA LEU A 2 12.70 6.03 14.20
C LEU A 2 11.58 6.75 14.96
N LEU A 3 10.44 6.09 15.18
CA LEU A 3 9.33 6.66 15.95
C LEU A 3 9.74 7.07 17.39
N GLN A 4 10.49 6.20 18.07
CA GLN A 4 11.00 6.49 19.42
C GLN A 4 12.00 7.65 19.43
N MET A 5 12.81 7.79 18.37
CA MET A 5 13.72 8.93 18.21
C MET A 5 12.95 10.25 18.02
N LEU A 6 11.78 10.20 17.40
CA LEU A 6 10.85 11.33 17.29
C LEU A 6 10.02 11.57 18.57
N GLY A 7 10.28 10.80 19.64
CA GLY A 7 9.61 10.95 20.94
C GLY A 7 8.31 10.14 21.08
N ALA A 8 7.99 9.26 20.13
CA ALA A 8 6.79 8.43 20.24
C ALA A 8 6.99 7.22 21.17
N GLU A 9 6.01 6.98 22.04
CA GLU A 9 5.87 5.72 22.75
C GLU A 9 5.33 4.64 21.80
N VAL A 10 5.98 3.47 21.76
CA VAL A 10 5.63 2.38 20.85
C VAL A 10 5.13 1.19 21.66
N VAL A 11 3.85 0.87 21.49
CA VAL A 11 3.22 -0.33 22.03
C VAL A 11 3.16 -1.38 20.92
N LEU A 12 3.84 -2.51 21.13
CA LEU A 12 3.80 -3.63 20.19
C LEU A 12 2.60 -4.54 20.50
N THR A 13 1.86 -4.94 19.47
CA THR A 13 0.76 -5.90 19.56
C THR A 13 1.17 -7.26 18.99
N SER A 14 0.32 -8.28 19.16
CA SER A 14 0.55 -9.62 18.62
C SER A 14 0.64 -9.60 17.10
N ALA A 15 1.69 -10.21 16.54
CA ALA A 15 1.85 -10.37 15.10
C ALA A 15 0.72 -11.21 14.47
N ALA A 16 0.18 -12.18 15.23
CA ALA A 16 -0.90 -13.04 14.76
C ALA A 16 -2.23 -12.30 14.58
N GLU A 17 -2.43 -11.18 15.29
CA GLU A 17 -3.65 -10.37 15.18
C GLU A 17 -3.56 -9.29 14.09
N GLY A 18 -2.36 -9.08 13.52
CA GLY A 18 -2.12 -8.13 12.44
C GLY A 18 -2.60 -6.71 12.74
N MET A 19 -3.08 -6.02 11.70
CA MET A 19 -3.57 -4.64 11.81
C MET A 19 -4.82 -4.53 12.68
N ALA A 20 -5.72 -5.53 12.62
CA ALA A 20 -6.94 -5.54 13.43
C ALA A 20 -6.62 -5.54 14.94
N GLY A 21 -5.59 -6.28 15.37
CA GLY A 21 -5.10 -6.25 16.75
C GLY A 21 -4.54 -4.89 17.16
N ALA A 22 -3.76 -4.26 16.27
CA ALA A 22 -3.22 -2.92 16.49
C ALA A 22 -4.33 -1.86 16.66
N VAL A 23 -5.38 -1.92 15.84
CA VAL A 23 -6.54 -1.02 15.95
C VAL A 23 -7.27 -1.22 17.28
N ARG A 24 -7.57 -2.47 17.66
CA ARG A 24 -8.22 -2.75 18.96
C ARG A 24 -7.41 -2.21 20.14
N LYS A 25 -6.08 -2.37 20.10
CA LYS A 25 -5.21 -1.83 21.17
C LYS A 25 -5.20 -0.31 21.19
N ALA A 26 -5.20 0.35 20.03
CA ALA A 26 -5.30 1.81 19.95
C ALA A 26 -6.62 2.34 20.53
N GLU A 27 -7.74 1.66 20.26
CA GLU A 27 -9.05 1.99 20.85
C GLU A 27 -9.08 1.81 22.37
N GLU A 28 -8.46 0.74 22.88
CA GLU A 28 -8.31 0.50 24.32
C GLU A 28 -7.53 1.64 24.99
N LEU A 29 -6.39 2.03 24.43
CA LEU A 29 -5.56 3.12 24.93
C LEU A 29 -6.31 4.45 24.88
N HIS A 30 -7.05 4.72 23.81
CA HIS A 30 -7.86 5.94 23.68
C HIS A 30 -8.92 6.06 24.78
N ARG A 31 -9.53 4.93 25.21
CA ARG A 31 -10.47 4.91 26.34
C ARG A 31 -9.81 5.12 27.70
N GLN A 32 -8.54 4.75 27.85
CA GLN A 32 -7.81 4.81 29.12
C GLN A 32 -7.04 6.12 29.33
N ILE A 33 -6.60 6.76 28.25
CA ILE A 33 -5.74 7.95 28.30
C ILE A 33 -6.60 9.17 27.98
N ALA A 34 -6.81 10.06 28.96
CA ALA A 34 -7.53 11.32 28.77
C ALA A 34 -6.65 12.51 29.18
N PRO A 35 -6.56 13.58 28.35
CA PRO A 35 -7.14 13.72 27.02
C PRO A 35 -6.31 12.98 25.94
N SER A 36 -6.97 12.33 24.98
CA SER A 36 -6.31 11.73 23.81
C SER A 36 -7.15 11.89 22.54
N VAL A 37 -6.50 11.78 21.38
CA VAL A 37 -7.13 11.84 20.05
C VAL A 37 -6.64 10.65 19.23
N MET A 38 -7.57 9.95 18.57
CA MET A 38 -7.26 8.86 17.65
C MET A 38 -7.54 9.30 16.20
N PRO A 39 -6.52 9.45 15.33
CA PRO A 39 -6.71 9.96 13.97
C PRO A 39 -7.53 9.07 13.02
N GLN A 40 -7.64 7.77 13.31
CA GLN A 40 -8.46 6.78 12.58
C GLN A 40 -8.25 6.76 11.06
N GLN A 41 -7.03 6.52 10.57
CA GLN A 41 -6.71 6.59 9.13
C GLN A 41 -7.58 5.72 8.19
N PHE A 42 -8.21 4.66 8.71
CA PHE A 42 -9.09 3.78 7.93
C PHE A 42 -10.53 4.30 7.79
N GLU A 43 -10.94 5.26 8.63
CA GLU A 43 -12.31 5.81 8.69
C GLU A 43 -12.36 7.33 8.43
N ASN A 44 -11.23 8.03 8.63
CA ASN A 44 -11.19 9.48 8.57
C ASN A 44 -11.25 10.00 7.11
N PRO A 45 -12.29 10.74 6.72
CA PRO A 45 -12.45 11.22 5.34
C PRO A 45 -11.35 12.20 4.90
N ALA A 46 -10.60 12.80 5.84
CA ALA A 46 -9.45 13.63 5.52
C ALA A 46 -8.35 12.85 4.76
N ASN A 47 -8.27 11.53 4.92
CA ASN A 47 -7.32 10.67 4.23
C ASN A 47 -7.55 10.65 2.69
N PRO A 48 -8.70 10.21 2.16
CA PRO A 48 -8.94 10.32 0.72
C PRO A 48 -9.09 11.78 0.23
N GLU A 49 -9.48 12.70 1.10
CA GLU A 49 -9.63 14.11 0.71
C GLU A 49 -8.29 14.76 0.36
N ILE A 50 -7.21 14.49 1.10
CA ILE A 50 -5.91 15.07 0.74
C ILE A 50 -5.44 14.57 -0.63
N HIS A 51 -5.64 13.28 -0.94
CA HIS A 51 -5.30 12.74 -2.25
C HIS A 51 -6.17 13.30 -3.38
N SER A 52 -7.41 13.68 -3.10
CA SER A 52 -8.26 14.40 -4.07
C SER A 52 -7.71 15.79 -4.34
N ARG A 53 -7.26 16.49 -3.29
CA ARG A 53 -6.82 17.89 -3.38
C ARG A 53 -5.41 18.09 -3.90
N THR A 54 -4.54 17.09 -3.74
CA THR A 54 -3.12 17.19 -4.10
C THR A 54 -2.73 16.12 -5.10
N THR A 55 -2.68 14.85 -4.69
CA THR A 55 -2.17 13.76 -5.54
C THR A 55 -2.89 13.64 -6.87
N ALA A 56 -4.21 13.83 -6.91
CA ALA A 56 -4.97 13.80 -8.16
C ALA A 56 -4.66 14.99 -9.09
N GLU A 57 -4.46 16.17 -8.50
CA GLU A 57 -4.13 17.40 -9.22
C GLU A 57 -2.72 17.30 -9.80
N GLU A 58 -1.75 16.88 -9.00
CA GLU A 58 -0.37 16.63 -9.42
C GLU A 58 -0.32 15.65 -10.60
N ILE A 59 -0.99 14.50 -10.49
CA ILE A 59 -1.07 13.52 -11.60
C ILE A 59 -1.70 14.15 -12.84
N TRP A 60 -2.77 14.91 -12.70
CA TRP A 60 -3.45 15.51 -13.84
C TRP A 60 -2.58 16.56 -14.54
N GLU A 61 -1.96 17.45 -13.77
CA GLU A 61 -1.09 18.51 -14.28
C GLU A 61 0.15 17.93 -14.95
N ASP A 62 0.86 17.03 -14.27
CA ASP A 62 2.13 16.45 -14.75
C ASP A 62 1.94 15.57 -16.00
N THR A 63 0.75 14.99 -16.18
CA THR A 63 0.40 14.21 -17.37
C THR A 63 -0.29 15.01 -18.45
N GLY A 64 -0.52 16.32 -18.25
CA GLY A 64 -1.27 17.15 -19.19
C GLY A 64 -2.71 16.68 -19.43
N GLY A 65 -3.29 15.93 -18.49
CA GLY A 65 -4.61 15.29 -18.61
C GLY A 65 -4.63 13.98 -19.40
N GLU A 66 -3.48 13.47 -19.83
CA GLU A 66 -3.40 12.28 -20.69
C GLU A 66 -3.48 10.96 -19.91
N VAL A 67 -3.37 10.97 -18.57
CA VAL A 67 -3.44 9.74 -17.76
C VAL A 67 -4.70 8.93 -18.07
N ASP A 68 -4.53 7.64 -18.37
CA ASP A 68 -5.63 6.72 -18.68
C ASP A 68 -5.93 5.78 -17.52
N ILE A 69 -4.88 5.35 -16.81
CA ILE A 69 -4.99 4.32 -15.78
C ILE A 69 -4.13 4.70 -14.57
N LEU A 70 -4.69 4.59 -13.37
CA LEU A 70 -3.93 4.57 -12.13
C LEU A 70 -3.84 3.14 -11.59
N VAL A 71 -2.64 2.73 -11.20
CA VAL A 71 -2.40 1.49 -10.47
C VAL A 71 -1.87 1.84 -9.06
N SER A 72 -2.58 1.40 -8.03
CA SER A 72 -2.22 1.72 -6.64
C SER A 72 -2.53 0.58 -5.67
N GLY A 73 -1.57 0.29 -4.81
CA GLY A 73 -1.75 -0.65 -3.71
C GLY A 73 -2.73 -0.14 -2.65
N VAL A 74 -3.56 -1.03 -2.10
CA VAL A 74 -4.58 -0.64 -1.11
C VAL A 74 -4.17 -1.05 0.30
N GLY A 75 -3.71 -0.06 1.06
CA GLY A 75 -3.64 -0.10 2.53
C GLY A 75 -4.93 0.45 3.15
N THR A 76 -4.97 1.76 3.37
CA THR A 76 -6.19 2.45 3.80
C THR A 76 -7.20 2.66 2.68
N GLY A 77 -6.75 2.65 1.42
CA GLY A 77 -7.59 2.97 0.26
C GLY A 77 -7.76 4.48 -0.01
N GLY A 78 -7.14 5.34 0.80
CA GLY A 78 -7.22 6.79 0.65
C GLY A 78 -6.72 7.28 -0.70
N THR A 79 -5.55 6.81 -1.15
CA THR A 79 -4.92 7.22 -2.41
C THR A 79 -5.80 6.91 -3.62
N VAL A 80 -6.17 5.65 -3.83
CA VAL A 80 -7.00 5.26 -4.98
C VAL A 80 -8.39 5.92 -4.93
N THR A 81 -8.97 6.09 -3.74
CA THR A 81 -10.27 6.74 -3.60
C THR A 81 -10.20 8.22 -3.96
N GLY A 82 -9.24 8.96 -3.39
CA GLY A 82 -9.09 10.38 -3.62
C GLY A 82 -8.79 10.72 -5.07
N VAL A 83 -7.82 10.00 -5.65
CA VAL A 83 -7.44 10.20 -7.05
C VAL A 83 -8.59 9.86 -8.00
N SER A 84 -9.25 8.72 -7.81
CA SER A 84 -10.34 8.29 -8.70
C SER A 84 -11.54 9.23 -8.66
N ARG A 85 -11.87 9.81 -7.49
CA ARG A 85 -12.96 10.80 -7.36
C ARG A 85 -12.78 11.98 -8.30
N VAL A 86 -11.55 12.46 -8.44
CA VAL A 86 -11.23 13.63 -9.27
C VAL A 86 -11.07 13.22 -10.72
N LEU A 87 -10.21 12.24 -11.00
CA LEU A 87 -9.83 11.89 -12.36
C LEU A 87 -10.98 11.29 -13.17
N LYS A 88 -11.87 10.50 -12.56
CA LYS A 88 -13.07 10.01 -13.27
C LYS A 88 -14.07 11.12 -13.64
N ARG A 89 -14.11 12.23 -12.88
CA ARG A 89 -14.93 13.40 -13.26
C ARG A 89 -14.34 14.16 -14.44
N ARG A 90 -13.01 14.24 -14.52
CA ARG A 90 -12.29 14.93 -15.62
C ARG A 90 -12.24 14.09 -16.89
N LYS A 91 -12.02 12.78 -16.74
CA LYS A 91 -11.92 11.81 -17.82
C LYS A 91 -12.76 10.57 -17.45
N PRO A 92 -14.02 10.47 -17.91
CA PRO A 92 -14.90 9.34 -17.58
C PRO A 92 -14.37 7.96 -18.02
N THR A 93 -13.44 7.94 -18.99
CA THR A 93 -12.75 6.73 -19.45
C THR A 93 -11.56 6.32 -18.58
N PHE A 94 -11.18 7.15 -17.59
CA PHE A 94 -10.08 6.86 -16.66
C PHE A 94 -10.38 5.60 -15.83
N GLN A 95 -9.39 4.73 -15.71
CA GLN A 95 -9.47 3.48 -14.97
C GLN A 95 -8.64 3.53 -13.68
N ALA A 96 -9.18 2.98 -12.60
CA ALA A 96 -8.51 2.81 -11.33
C ALA A 96 -8.37 1.31 -11.02
N VAL A 97 -7.13 0.86 -10.93
CA VAL A 97 -6.76 -0.52 -10.63
C VAL A 97 -6.18 -0.57 -9.22
N ALA A 98 -6.90 -1.25 -8.32
CA ALA A 98 -6.41 -1.53 -6.98
C ALA A 98 -5.51 -2.76 -6.99
N VAL A 99 -4.49 -2.76 -6.13
CA VAL A 99 -3.60 -3.91 -5.94
C VAL A 99 -3.70 -4.40 -4.50
N GLU A 100 -3.88 -5.71 -4.33
CA GLU A 100 -3.91 -6.38 -3.03
C GLU A 100 -3.08 -7.67 -3.02
N PRO A 101 -2.63 -8.16 -1.85
CA PRO A 101 -1.92 -9.42 -1.76
C PRO A 101 -2.84 -10.61 -2.09
N GLU A 102 -2.37 -11.54 -2.93
CA GLU A 102 -3.08 -12.79 -3.23
C GLU A 102 -3.37 -13.62 -1.97
N ALA A 103 -2.44 -13.62 -1.01
CA ALA A 103 -2.59 -14.34 0.25
C ALA A 103 -3.59 -13.68 1.23
N SER A 104 -4.10 -12.48 0.93
CA SER A 104 -5.11 -11.78 1.75
C SER A 104 -6.09 -10.96 0.88
N PRO A 105 -6.84 -11.60 -0.05
CA PRO A 105 -7.51 -10.89 -1.12
C PRO A 105 -8.94 -10.47 -0.71
N VAL A 106 -9.03 -9.67 0.35
CA VAL A 106 -10.30 -9.26 0.96
C VAL A 106 -11.13 -8.38 0.02
N LEU A 107 -10.50 -7.55 -0.82
CA LEU A 107 -11.20 -6.72 -1.80
C LEU A 107 -11.76 -7.55 -2.96
N SER A 108 -11.16 -8.70 -3.27
CA SER A 108 -11.67 -9.68 -4.23
C SER A 108 -12.72 -10.64 -3.63
N GLY A 109 -13.03 -10.52 -2.33
CA GLY A 109 -14.00 -11.38 -1.64
C GLY A 109 -13.42 -12.66 -1.02
N GLY A 110 -12.10 -12.80 -1.00
CA GLY A 110 -11.42 -13.87 -0.26
C GLY A 110 -11.27 -13.58 1.23
N GLN A 111 -10.51 -14.42 1.92
CA GLN A 111 -10.26 -14.31 3.35
C GLN A 111 -8.95 -13.57 3.65
N ALA A 112 -8.90 -12.89 4.80
CA ALA A 112 -7.67 -12.30 5.27
C ALA A 112 -6.63 -13.38 5.60
N GLY A 113 -5.37 -13.15 5.24
CA GLY A 113 -4.29 -14.09 5.48
C GLY A 113 -2.93 -13.39 5.67
N PRO A 114 -1.93 -14.09 6.20
CA PRO A 114 -0.61 -13.51 6.40
C PRO A 114 0.11 -13.28 5.07
N HIS A 115 0.68 -12.09 4.88
CA HIS A 115 1.47 -11.74 3.70
C HIS A 115 2.65 -10.82 4.08
N ARG A 116 3.55 -10.58 3.12
CA ARG A 116 4.81 -9.83 3.32
C ARG A 116 4.86 -8.49 2.60
N ILE A 117 3.83 -8.16 1.82
CA ILE A 117 3.70 -6.88 1.12
C ILE A 117 3.29 -5.77 2.11
N GLN A 118 4.27 -5.21 2.81
CA GLN A 118 4.04 -4.17 3.82
C GLN A 118 3.42 -2.91 3.18
N GLY A 119 2.43 -2.34 3.88
CA GLY A 119 1.73 -1.12 3.47
C GLY A 119 0.37 -1.35 2.79
N ILE A 120 0.09 -2.56 2.29
CA ILE A 120 -1.20 -2.92 1.67
C ILE A 120 -1.83 -4.13 2.36
N GLY A 121 -3.06 -4.50 2.01
CA GLY A 121 -3.69 -5.75 2.48
C GLY A 121 -4.01 -5.75 3.98
N ALA A 122 -4.75 -4.75 4.46
CA ALA A 122 -5.01 -4.57 5.90
C ALA A 122 -5.79 -5.72 6.59
N GLY A 123 -6.31 -6.70 5.83
CA GLY A 123 -7.10 -7.83 6.35
C GLY A 123 -8.58 -7.51 6.57
N PHE A 124 -9.03 -6.32 6.14
CA PHE A 124 -10.43 -5.87 6.14
C PHE A 124 -10.61 -4.81 5.04
N VAL A 125 -11.86 -4.50 4.70
CA VAL A 125 -12.18 -3.38 3.78
C VAL A 125 -12.21 -2.08 4.59
N PRO A 126 -11.32 -1.09 4.33
CA PRO A 126 -11.33 0.18 5.05
C PRO A 126 -12.59 1.01 4.78
N GLY A 127 -13.13 1.72 5.78
CA GLY A 127 -14.31 2.57 5.61
C GLY A 127 -14.13 3.72 4.61
N VAL A 128 -12.90 4.24 4.47
CA VAL A 128 -12.60 5.32 3.50
C VAL A 128 -12.46 4.86 2.05
N LEU A 129 -12.37 3.55 1.79
CA LEU A 129 -12.25 3.00 0.43
C LEU A 129 -13.60 3.00 -0.29
N ASP A 130 -13.74 3.80 -1.36
CA ASP A 130 -14.92 3.74 -2.21
C ASP A 130 -14.74 2.73 -3.35
N ARG A 131 -15.17 1.48 -3.10
CA ARG A 131 -15.04 0.36 -4.04
C ARG A 131 -15.75 0.59 -5.38
N ARG A 132 -16.76 1.47 -5.43
CA ARG A 132 -17.50 1.77 -6.67
C ARG A 132 -16.64 2.54 -7.68
N LEU A 133 -15.53 3.12 -7.23
CA LEU A 133 -14.58 3.84 -8.07
C LEU A 133 -13.50 2.92 -8.67
N LEU A 134 -13.45 1.66 -8.26
CA LEU A 134 -12.47 0.70 -8.78
C LEU A 134 -13.02 0.01 -10.02
N ASP A 135 -12.24 -0.03 -11.08
CA ASP A 135 -12.56 -0.78 -12.30
C ASP A 135 -12.05 -2.22 -12.20
N GLU A 136 -10.97 -2.44 -11.45
CA GLU A 136 -10.35 -3.75 -11.27
C GLU A 136 -9.61 -3.83 -9.93
N VAL A 137 -9.52 -5.04 -9.37
CA VAL A 137 -8.61 -5.39 -8.29
C VAL A 137 -7.68 -6.49 -8.79
N ILE A 138 -6.36 -6.26 -8.75
CA ILE A 138 -5.34 -7.24 -9.12
C ILE A 138 -4.72 -7.82 -7.85
N GLN A 139 -4.68 -9.14 -7.79
CA GLN A 139 -3.98 -9.88 -6.75
C GLN A 139 -2.52 -10.09 -7.15
N VAL A 140 -1.61 -9.93 -6.20
CA VAL A 140 -0.17 -10.10 -6.43
C VAL A 140 0.47 -10.96 -5.33
N THR A 141 1.36 -11.85 -5.75
CA THR A 141 2.10 -12.73 -4.84
C THR A 141 3.21 -11.95 -4.11
N ASN A 142 3.71 -12.51 -3.00
CA ASN A 142 4.88 -11.90 -2.35
C ASN A 142 6.10 -11.98 -3.27
N GLU A 143 6.28 -13.11 -3.95
CA GLU A 143 7.39 -13.41 -4.84
C GLU A 143 7.48 -12.38 -5.96
N ASP A 144 6.36 -12.11 -6.63
CA ASP A 144 6.27 -11.13 -7.71
C ASP A 144 6.56 -9.71 -7.23
N ALA A 145 5.98 -9.31 -6.09
CA ALA A 145 6.20 -7.98 -5.52
C ALA A 145 7.68 -7.75 -5.18
N PHE A 146 8.34 -8.73 -4.56
CA PHE A 146 9.76 -8.65 -4.22
C PHE A 146 10.66 -8.67 -5.46
N ALA A 147 10.35 -9.55 -6.42
CA ALA A 147 11.12 -9.66 -7.66
C ALA A 147 11.08 -8.34 -8.45
N ILE A 148 9.90 -7.75 -8.61
CA ILE A 148 9.77 -6.47 -9.32
C ILE A 148 10.39 -5.31 -8.55
N ALA A 149 10.22 -5.21 -7.22
CA ALA A 149 10.89 -4.15 -6.45
C ALA A 149 12.42 -4.20 -6.62
N ARG A 150 13.02 -5.40 -6.60
CA ARG A 150 14.46 -5.58 -6.85
C ARG A 150 14.86 -5.21 -8.28
N ARG A 151 14.04 -5.57 -9.27
CA ARG A 151 14.28 -5.20 -10.67
C ARG A 151 14.21 -3.70 -10.88
N VAL A 152 13.20 -3.02 -10.33
CA VAL A 152 13.08 -1.56 -10.38
C VAL A 152 14.33 -0.88 -9.81
N ALA A 153 14.87 -1.36 -8.68
CA ALA A 153 16.10 -0.82 -8.13
C ALA A 153 17.33 -1.07 -9.02
N ARG A 154 17.44 -2.26 -9.62
CA ARG A 154 18.59 -2.65 -10.46
C ARG A 154 18.56 -2.03 -11.86
N GLU A 155 17.40 -2.00 -12.48
CA GLU A 155 17.19 -1.63 -13.89
C GLU A 155 16.94 -0.13 -14.03
N GLU A 156 16.21 0.48 -13.09
CA GLU A 156 15.79 1.90 -13.17
C GLU A 156 16.50 2.80 -12.14
N GLY A 157 17.30 2.23 -11.22
CA GLY A 157 17.98 3.00 -10.18
C GLY A 157 17.03 3.57 -9.10
N ILE A 158 15.79 3.09 -9.04
CA ILE A 158 14.78 3.57 -8.09
C ILE A 158 14.71 2.60 -6.89
N LEU A 159 15.23 3.01 -5.75
CA LEU A 159 15.17 2.20 -4.53
C LEU A 159 13.80 2.34 -3.85
N CYS A 160 12.88 1.41 -4.11
CA CYS A 160 11.49 1.44 -3.64
C CYS A 160 11.15 0.32 -2.63
N GLY A 161 10.05 0.50 -1.90
CA GLY A 161 9.52 -0.53 -1.00
C GLY A 161 8.79 -1.69 -1.70
N ILE A 162 8.36 -2.69 -0.91
CA ILE A 162 7.74 -3.93 -1.42
C ILE A 162 6.39 -3.65 -2.11
N SER A 163 5.58 -2.73 -1.55
CA SER A 163 4.29 -2.34 -2.13
C SER A 163 4.43 -1.58 -3.47
N SER A 164 5.55 -0.90 -3.68
CA SER A 164 5.90 -0.31 -4.98
C SER A 164 6.14 -1.40 -6.03
N GLY A 165 6.86 -2.46 -5.66
CA GLY A 165 7.05 -3.62 -6.53
C GLY A 165 5.74 -4.33 -6.88
N ALA A 166 4.84 -4.47 -5.90
CA ALA A 166 3.49 -4.99 -6.12
C ALA A 166 2.69 -4.13 -7.12
N ALA A 167 2.67 -2.81 -6.94
CA ALA A 167 1.99 -1.89 -7.84
C ALA A 167 2.59 -1.90 -9.25
N MET A 168 3.93 -1.94 -9.36
CA MET A 168 4.62 -2.01 -10.64
C MET A 168 4.36 -3.34 -11.35
N TRP A 169 4.37 -4.47 -10.63
CA TRP A 169 4.04 -5.77 -11.21
C TRP A 169 2.64 -5.74 -11.84
N ALA A 170 1.65 -5.25 -11.09
CA ALA A 170 0.28 -5.14 -11.57
C ALA A 170 0.19 -4.20 -12.79
N ALA A 171 0.93 -3.07 -12.77
CA ALA A 171 0.98 -2.16 -13.90
C ALA A 171 1.57 -2.80 -15.16
N LEU A 172 2.60 -3.63 -15.04
CA LEU A 172 3.15 -4.40 -16.15
C LEU A 172 2.11 -5.38 -16.72
N GLN A 173 1.33 -6.05 -15.86
CA GLN A 173 0.23 -6.92 -16.31
C GLN A 173 -0.86 -6.13 -17.06
N VAL A 174 -1.21 -4.93 -16.57
CA VAL A 174 -2.18 -4.05 -17.22
C VAL A 174 -1.66 -3.51 -18.55
N ALA A 175 -0.39 -3.10 -18.60
CA ALA A 175 0.27 -2.56 -19.79
C ALA A 175 0.41 -3.59 -20.91
N ALA A 176 0.60 -4.86 -20.57
CA ALA A 176 0.74 -5.95 -21.54
C ALA A 176 -0.57 -6.28 -22.29
N ARG A 177 -1.71 -5.72 -21.88
CA ARG A 177 -3.01 -5.99 -22.50
C ARG A 177 -3.16 -5.22 -23.82
N PRO A 178 -3.57 -5.85 -24.93
CA PRO A 178 -3.67 -5.19 -26.24
C PRO A 178 -4.52 -3.91 -26.24
N GLN A 179 -5.63 -3.90 -25.48
CA GLN A 179 -6.52 -2.73 -25.37
C GLN A 179 -5.90 -1.53 -24.64
N ASN A 180 -4.72 -1.69 -24.04
CA ASN A 180 -3.99 -0.64 -23.34
C ASN A 180 -2.75 -0.17 -24.13
N ALA A 181 -2.55 -0.65 -25.36
CA ALA A 181 -1.50 -0.16 -26.23
C ALA A 181 -1.62 1.37 -26.41
N GLY A 182 -0.53 2.10 -26.15
CA GLY A 182 -0.46 3.55 -26.27
C GLY A 182 -1.09 4.34 -25.11
N LYS A 183 -1.69 3.68 -24.11
CA LYS A 183 -2.25 4.35 -22.94
C LYS A 183 -1.18 4.79 -21.94
N LEU A 184 -1.45 5.88 -21.23
CA LEU A 184 -0.61 6.36 -20.14
C LEU A 184 -1.06 5.76 -18.80
N ILE A 185 -0.18 4.98 -18.19
CA ILE A 185 -0.39 4.36 -16.86
C ILE A 185 0.47 5.07 -15.83
N VAL A 186 -0.15 5.54 -14.75
CA VAL A 186 0.53 6.07 -13.56
C VAL A 186 0.51 5.04 -12.45
N VAL A 187 1.66 4.82 -11.82
CA VAL A 187 1.86 3.83 -10.76
C VAL A 187 2.37 4.54 -9.50
N VAL A 188 1.76 4.27 -8.35
CA VAL A 188 2.17 4.89 -7.08
C VAL A 188 3.24 4.07 -6.39
N PHE A 189 4.40 4.67 -6.15
CA PHE A 189 5.46 4.11 -5.30
C PHE A 189 5.41 4.79 -3.92
N PRO A 190 4.85 4.15 -2.88
CA PRO A 190 4.47 4.86 -1.66
C PRO A 190 5.64 5.24 -0.76
N ASP A 191 6.79 4.57 -0.90
CA ASP A 191 7.94 4.77 -0.02
C ASP A 191 9.29 4.29 -0.60
N SER A 192 10.36 4.75 0.03
CA SER A 192 11.75 4.39 -0.27
C SER A 192 12.14 3.02 0.31
N GLY A 193 12.91 2.27 -0.48
CA GLY A 193 13.47 0.97 -0.12
C GLY A 193 14.48 1.01 1.04
N GLU A 194 15.03 2.18 1.39
CA GLU A 194 15.94 2.33 2.54
C GLU A 194 15.32 1.87 3.86
N ARG A 195 14.00 2.00 3.99
CA ARG A 195 13.24 1.58 5.19
C ARG A 195 13.18 0.06 5.34
N TYR A 196 13.57 -0.68 4.31
CA TYR A 196 13.40 -2.13 4.18
C TYR A 196 14.71 -2.92 4.27
N LEU A 197 15.83 -2.28 4.61
CA LEU A 197 17.16 -2.91 4.72
C LEU A 197 17.25 -4.01 5.80
N SER A 198 16.28 -4.09 6.71
CA SER A 198 16.17 -5.16 7.71
C SER A 198 15.13 -6.23 7.32
N THR A 199 14.64 -6.22 6.09
CA THR A 199 13.66 -7.17 5.57
C THR A 199 14.29 -8.02 4.48
N PRO A 200 13.64 -9.12 4.05
CA PRO A 200 14.18 -9.91 2.95
C PRO A 200 14.22 -9.20 1.58
N LEU A 201 13.72 -7.96 1.47
CA LEU A 201 13.79 -7.18 0.23
C LEU A 201 15.24 -6.86 -0.15
N SER A 202 16.08 -6.52 0.84
CA SER A 202 17.48 -6.16 0.64
C SER A 202 18.42 -7.36 0.54
N ASP A 203 17.91 -8.57 0.76
CA ASP A 203 18.69 -9.79 0.62
C ASP A 203 18.83 -10.12 -0.89
N PRO A 204 20.08 -10.24 -1.39
CA PRO A 204 20.32 -10.50 -2.81
C PRO A 204 20.01 -11.95 -3.22
N SER A 205 19.74 -12.85 -2.28
CA SER A 205 19.42 -14.24 -2.58
C SER A 205 18.01 -14.40 -3.19
N PRO A 206 17.84 -15.23 -4.24
CA PRO A 206 16.55 -15.43 -4.89
C PRO A 206 15.49 -16.02 -3.94
N ASP A 207 15.90 -16.79 -2.93
CA ASP A 207 15.00 -17.45 -1.97
C ASP A 207 14.61 -16.56 -0.77
N ALA A 208 15.16 -15.34 -0.69
CA ALA A 208 14.90 -14.43 0.42
C ALA A 208 13.41 -14.08 0.58
N SER A 209 12.64 -14.05 -0.51
CA SER A 209 11.20 -13.80 -0.45
C SER A 209 10.45 -14.83 0.41
N GLN A 210 11.04 -16.02 0.63
CA GLN A 210 10.49 -17.11 1.45
C GLN A 210 11.10 -17.19 2.85
N ALA A 211 12.30 -16.63 3.06
CA ALA A 211 13.00 -16.65 4.35
C ALA A 211 12.15 -16.06 5.49
N PRO A 212 12.07 -16.68 6.68
CA PRO A 212 11.25 -16.15 7.78
C PRO A 212 11.65 -14.70 8.09
N MET A 213 10.67 -13.80 8.20
CA MET A 213 10.95 -12.42 8.63
C MET A 213 11.64 -12.48 9.99
N ALA A 214 12.92 -12.08 10.04
CA ALA A 214 13.66 -12.06 11.27
C ALA A 214 12.95 -11.12 12.25
N MET A 215 12.42 -11.67 13.34
CA MET A 215 11.91 -10.86 14.45
C MET A 215 13.09 -10.11 15.05
N THR A 216 13.27 -8.86 14.65
CA THR A 216 14.22 -7.94 15.29
C THR A 216 13.64 -7.46 16.62
N GLY A 217 13.47 -8.41 17.54
CA GLY A 217 12.91 -8.23 18.86
C GLY A 217 13.67 -9.09 19.87
N ARG A 218 15.00 -8.97 19.95
CA ARG A 218 15.66 -9.28 21.22
C ARG A 218 15.31 -8.16 22.19
N ALA A 219 14.19 -8.31 22.89
CA ALA A 219 14.03 -7.68 24.19
C ALA A 219 15.22 -8.14 25.04
N ARG A 220 16.20 -7.25 25.22
CA ARG A 220 17.17 -7.44 26.30
C ARG A 220 16.37 -7.26 27.58
N GLN A 221 15.99 -8.38 28.19
CA GLN A 221 15.71 -8.40 29.62
C GLN A 221 16.95 -7.82 30.33
N ARG A 222 16.75 -6.70 31.00
CA ARG A 222 17.48 -6.32 32.20
C ARG A 222 16.43 -6.05 33.26
#